data_AF-A0AAW5X1N7-F1
#
_entry.id   AF-A0AAW5X1N7-F1
#
_cell.length_a   1.000
_cell.length_b   1.000
_cell.length_c   1.000
_cell.angle_alpha   90.00
_cell.angle_beta   90.00
_cell.angle_gamma   90.00
#
_symmetry.space_group_name_H-M   'P 1'
#
loop_
_entity.id
_entity.type
_entity.pdbx_description
1 polymer ?
#
loop_
_entity_poly.entity_id
_entity_poly.type
_entity_poly.pdbx_seq_one_letter_code
_entity_poly.pdbx_strand_id
1 'polypeptide(L)'
;MNQKDKERKEQVAHIIEIPDDYRLVVDDQEGVDDPYHLLWWEHKADEEKTIQITLNRHTGNLIDFRVEEEDSFSSGEEVIEDNKAREIANTFLKKYTKEGSEFYTYVTVKDDWHGWKEVNYMQEVNGYPLPNTGCVVQVHSSGNVVNFHYNGQKAIEKKPSWPSDIVEENVVLESLKARQDMRLVFVDLTHSSCEYENGEEVKGYRLVYEPDPSHAFIDASTGKDLFGPDHYKLPPTVAVEITKKYSRQDVIFDLLDWHKESFTKVAETEDADEIRMKFVPKEELQKQKEEKNPYLMNGFFKKHLPMLKYNNFVCIMIDKSTNELTGFIKLTDDKEVKQILSREECLQKALRFLEQVIPDITQYLRLWEEREEVEDGIERFSFSIYVNDIQVEGKYIMININTENGAVMHYSGEPSNRIKELLTYETTPKVTKEKALEIYRGGIRVKLEWSIDHDVEETVYQLLYKQTTDENHKESFGCSREIRYIDAHTGEKILSK
;
A
#
# COMPACT_ATOMS: atom_id res chain seq x y z
N MET A 1 28.94 -4.80 25.64
CA MET A 1 27.62 -5.45 25.49
C MET A 1 26.82 -5.16 26.75
N ASN A 2 25.57 -4.68 26.61
CA ASN A 2 24.69 -4.41 27.76
C ASN A 2 24.17 -5.74 28.33
N GLN A 3 23.91 -5.83 29.64
CA GLN A 3 23.38 -7.03 30.29
C GLN A 3 22.07 -7.48 29.65
N LYS A 4 21.19 -6.53 29.32
CA LYS A 4 19.91 -6.78 28.64
C LYS A 4 20.09 -7.43 27.26
N ASP A 5 21.05 -6.96 26.47
CA ASP A 5 21.37 -7.53 25.15
C ASP A 5 21.82 -8.99 25.30
N LYS A 6 22.72 -9.27 26.26
CA LYS A 6 23.17 -10.65 26.55
C LYS A 6 22.00 -11.58 26.92
N GLU A 7 21.10 -11.13 27.79
CA GLU A 7 19.91 -11.90 28.19
C GLU A 7 19.00 -12.22 27.00
N ARG A 8 18.79 -11.26 26.09
CA ARG A 8 17.98 -11.47 24.89
C ARG A 8 18.65 -12.37 23.87
N LYS A 9 19.98 -12.26 23.69
CA LYS A 9 20.74 -13.20 22.84
C LYS A 9 20.63 -14.63 23.38
N GLU A 10 20.77 -14.84 24.69
CA GLU A 10 20.58 -16.16 25.31
C GLU A 10 19.15 -16.69 25.14
N GLN A 11 18.14 -15.82 25.24
CA GLN A 11 16.74 -16.18 25.03
C GLN A 11 16.48 -16.76 23.63
N VAL A 12 17.06 -16.17 22.58
CA VAL A 12 16.82 -16.56 21.18
C VAL A 12 17.91 -17.44 20.57
N ALA A 13 18.96 -17.79 21.32
CA ALA A 13 20.09 -18.60 20.84
C ALA A 13 19.68 -19.98 20.29
N HIS A 14 18.52 -20.49 20.71
CA HIS A 14 17.97 -21.74 20.20
C HIS A 14 17.36 -21.59 18.80
N ILE A 15 17.06 -20.37 18.33
CA ILE A 15 16.56 -19.98 17.00
C ILE A 15 17.74 -19.61 16.10
N ILE A 16 18.53 -18.61 16.51
CA ILE A 16 19.68 -18.10 15.78
C ILE A 16 20.75 -17.61 16.77
N GLU A 17 22.01 -17.80 16.42
CA GLU A 17 23.13 -17.19 17.14
C GLU A 17 23.30 -15.74 16.68
N ILE A 18 22.97 -14.77 17.54
CA ILE A 18 23.10 -13.35 17.22
C ILE A 18 24.58 -12.93 17.37
N PRO A 19 25.27 -12.55 16.28
CA PRO A 19 26.70 -12.27 16.34
C PRO A 19 27.04 -11.05 17.22
N ASP A 20 28.29 -10.98 17.71
CA ASP A 20 28.72 -9.95 18.66
C ASP A 20 28.83 -8.55 18.06
N ASP A 21 28.89 -8.42 16.75
CA ASP A 21 28.84 -7.15 16.02
C ASP A 21 27.42 -6.58 15.86
N TYR A 22 26.37 -7.32 16.27
CA TYR A 22 25.01 -6.80 16.39
C TYR A 22 24.74 -6.20 17.79
N ARG A 23 23.88 -5.18 17.85
CA ARG A 23 23.41 -4.54 19.09
C ARG A 23 21.89 -4.53 19.15
N LEU A 24 21.32 -4.84 20.31
CA LEU A 24 19.88 -4.74 20.55
C LEU A 24 19.43 -3.28 20.47
N VAL A 25 18.41 -3.01 19.67
CA VAL A 25 17.80 -1.67 19.50
C VAL A 25 16.32 -1.63 19.87
N VAL A 26 15.60 -2.75 19.76
CA VAL A 26 14.21 -2.89 20.24
C VAL A 26 14.07 -4.13 21.13
N ASP A 27 13.40 -3.96 22.26
CA ASP A 27 12.88 -4.99 23.14
C ASP A 27 11.54 -4.47 23.68
N ASP A 28 10.49 -4.70 22.87
CA ASP A 28 9.16 -4.17 23.10
C ASP A 28 8.17 -5.29 23.45
N GLN A 29 7.60 -5.18 24.64
CA GLN A 29 6.57 -6.06 25.19
C GLN A 29 5.24 -5.33 25.43
N GLU A 30 5.22 -4.01 25.28
CA GLU A 30 4.12 -3.14 25.71
C GLU A 30 3.38 -2.50 24.51
N GLY A 31 4.10 -2.20 23.42
CA GLY A 31 3.60 -1.43 22.27
C GLY A 31 3.16 -2.24 21.07
N VAL A 32 3.28 -3.57 21.11
CA VAL A 32 2.81 -4.46 20.04
C VAL A 32 1.48 -5.08 20.48
N ASP A 33 0.53 -5.24 19.54
CA ASP A 33 -0.77 -5.88 19.79
C ASP A 33 -0.61 -7.07 20.75
N ASP A 34 -1.38 -7.07 21.85
CA ASP A 34 -1.36 -8.16 22.81
C ASP A 34 -1.72 -9.46 22.06
N PRO A 35 -0.77 -10.38 21.78
CA PRO A 35 0.21 -10.93 22.71
C PRO A 35 1.66 -11.05 22.19
N TYR A 36 2.23 -10.03 21.54
CA TYR A 36 3.58 -10.13 20.92
C TYR A 36 4.72 -9.53 21.75
N HIS A 37 5.94 -10.07 21.59
CA HIS A 37 7.21 -9.56 22.11
C HIS A 37 8.20 -9.44 20.93
N LEU A 38 8.55 -8.21 20.58
CA LEU A 38 9.43 -7.90 19.45
C LEU A 38 10.85 -7.59 19.92
N LEU A 39 11.82 -8.26 19.30
CA LEU A 39 13.24 -8.07 19.50
C LEU A 39 13.90 -7.71 18.17
N TRP A 40 14.72 -6.66 18.16
CA TRP A 40 15.41 -6.17 16.97
C TRP A 40 16.86 -5.85 17.29
N TRP A 41 17.77 -6.42 16.50
CA TRP A 41 19.18 -6.07 16.48
C TRP A 41 19.60 -5.41 15.17
N GLU A 42 20.45 -4.38 15.27
CA GLU A 42 21.15 -3.76 14.14
C GLU A 42 22.62 -4.14 14.19
N HIS A 43 23.26 -4.31 13.03
CA HIS A 43 24.69 -4.45 12.96
C HIS A 43 25.37 -3.12 13.31
N LYS A 44 26.47 -3.16 14.08
CA LYS A 44 27.11 -1.96 14.64
C LYS A 44 27.78 -1.07 13.60
N ALA A 45 28.19 -1.63 12.46
CA ALA A 45 28.84 -0.89 11.39
C ALA A 45 27.88 -0.53 10.24
N ASP A 46 26.70 -1.14 10.21
CA ASP A 46 25.75 -1.02 9.11
C ASP A 46 24.33 -1.22 9.65
N GLU A 47 23.57 -0.14 9.82
CA GLU A 47 22.26 -0.20 10.47
C GLU A 47 21.18 -0.83 9.56
N GLU A 48 21.47 -1.01 8.26
CA GLU A 48 20.59 -1.68 7.31
C GLU A 48 20.64 -3.21 7.47
N LYS A 49 21.73 -3.74 8.07
CA LYS A 49 21.79 -5.15 8.44
C LYS A 49 21.08 -5.41 9.75
N THR A 50 19.97 -6.14 9.69
CA THR A 50 19.07 -6.33 10.84
C THR A 50 18.73 -7.79 11.10
N ILE A 51 18.47 -8.10 12.38
CA ILE A 51 17.87 -9.36 12.80
C ILE A 51 16.65 -9.02 13.66
N GLN A 52 15.49 -9.50 13.24
CA GLN A 52 14.21 -9.26 13.90
C GLN A 52 13.59 -10.60 14.31
N ILE A 53 13.07 -10.65 15.53
CA ILE A 53 12.40 -11.84 16.08
C ILE A 53 11.16 -11.37 16.84
N THR A 54 10.00 -11.89 16.44
CA THR A 54 8.74 -11.72 17.18
C THR A 54 8.32 -13.02 17.81
N LEU A 55 8.16 -13.00 19.12
CA LEU A 55 7.68 -14.13 19.91
C LEU A 55 6.29 -13.85 20.44
N ASN A 56 5.49 -14.90 20.63
CA ASN A 56 4.28 -14.79 21.44
C ASN A 56 4.68 -14.71 22.93
N ARG A 57 4.28 -13.64 23.62
CA ARG A 57 4.71 -13.35 25.00
C ARG A 57 4.24 -14.39 26.02
N HIS A 58 3.15 -15.12 25.74
CA HIS A 58 2.56 -16.10 26.65
C HIS A 58 3.08 -17.52 26.41
N THR A 59 3.34 -17.89 25.15
CA THR A 59 3.72 -19.25 24.77
C THR A 59 5.21 -19.40 24.44
N GLY A 60 5.88 -18.29 24.10
CA GLY A 60 7.26 -18.30 23.59
C GLY A 60 7.38 -18.80 22.15
N ASN A 61 6.27 -19.11 21.46
CA ASN A 61 6.28 -19.55 20.08
C ASN A 61 6.80 -18.46 19.15
N LEU A 62 7.55 -18.87 18.13
CA LEU A 62 8.00 -17.96 17.09
C LEU A 62 6.81 -17.54 16.21
N ILE A 63 6.64 -16.24 16.02
CA ILE A 63 5.61 -15.65 15.16
C ILE A 63 6.24 -15.11 13.88
N ASP A 64 7.34 -14.40 14.02
CA ASP A 64 8.07 -13.81 12.91
C ASP A 64 9.57 -13.87 13.19
N PHE A 65 10.36 -14.08 12.15
CA PHE A 65 11.80 -14.05 12.18
C PHE A 65 12.30 -13.53 10.85
N ARG A 66 13.21 -12.56 10.87
CA ARG A 66 13.82 -12.02 9.66
C ARG A 66 15.29 -11.68 9.89
N VAL A 67 16.11 -12.00 8.90
CA VAL A 67 17.50 -11.57 8.78
C VAL A 67 17.62 -10.78 7.49
N GLU A 68 17.89 -9.48 7.62
CA GLU A 68 18.23 -8.62 6.51
C GLU A 68 19.75 -8.48 6.52
N GLU A 69 20.43 -9.32 5.75
CA GLU A 69 21.85 -9.17 5.47
C GLU A 69 21.98 -8.78 4.00
N GLU A 70 22.20 -7.48 3.74
CA GLU A 70 22.39 -6.94 2.40
C GLU A 70 23.77 -7.32 1.82
N ASP A 71 24.27 -8.53 2.10
CA ASP A 71 25.36 -9.09 1.32
C ASP A 71 24.78 -9.60 -0.01
N SER A 72 24.51 -8.59 -0.84
CA SER A 72 24.15 -8.61 -2.24
C SER A 72 24.79 -9.79 -3.01
N PHE A 73 23.94 -10.61 -3.62
CA PHE A 73 24.21 -11.42 -4.81
C PHE A 73 25.57 -12.15 -4.84
N SER A 74 25.70 -13.27 -4.12
CA SER A 74 26.68 -14.27 -4.54
C SER A 74 26.15 -14.97 -5.80
N SER A 75 26.39 -14.35 -6.96
CA SER A 75 26.09 -14.85 -8.32
C SER A 75 26.84 -16.14 -8.72
N GLY A 76 27.27 -16.93 -7.73
CA GLY A 76 27.99 -18.19 -7.89
C GLY A 76 27.64 -19.27 -6.86
N GLU A 77 26.65 -19.06 -5.98
CA GLU A 77 26.16 -20.15 -5.12
C GLU A 77 25.20 -21.06 -5.90
N GLU A 78 25.35 -22.37 -5.73
CA GLU A 78 24.43 -23.36 -6.29
C GLU A 78 23.01 -23.05 -5.79
N VAL A 79 22.07 -22.91 -6.73
CA VAL A 79 20.65 -22.76 -6.43
C VAL A 79 20.23 -23.97 -5.61
N ILE A 80 19.73 -23.73 -4.40
CA ILE A 80 19.22 -24.80 -3.55
C ILE A 80 18.01 -25.45 -4.22
N GLU A 81 18.02 -26.76 -4.37
CA GLU A 81 16.90 -27.50 -4.96
C GLU A 81 15.65 -27.40 -4.08
N ASP A 82 14.47 -27.37 -4.71
CA ASP A 82 13.17 -27.22 -4.04
C ASP A 82 12.96 -28.26 -2.92
N ASN A 83 13.36 -29.51 -3.15
CA ASN A 83 13.23 -30.58 -2.17
C ASN A 83 14.11 -30.33 -0.94
N LYS A 84 15.35 -29.85 -1.14
CA LYS A 84 16.28 -29.56 -0.05
C LYS A 84 15.81 -28.34 0.75
N ALA A 85 15.33 -27.29 0.08
CA ALA A 85 14.73 -26.14 0.76
C ALA A 85 13.51 -26.55 1.60
N ARG A 86 12.64 -27.40 1.05
CA ARG A 86 11.48 -27.95 1.78
C ARG A 86 11.88 -28.79 3.00
N GLU A 87 12.92 -29.61 2.90
CA GLU A 87 13.43 -30.40 4.03
C GLU A 87 13.96 -29.50 5.17
N ILE A 88 14.69 -28.44 4.83
CA ILE A 88 15.17 -27.45 5.79
C ILE A 88 13.98 -26.74 6.45
N ALA A 89 13.03 -26.26 5.67
CA ALA A 89 11.84 -25.60 6.17
C ALA A 89 11.00 -26.52 7.08
N ASN A 90 10.80 -27.78 6.70
CA ASN A 90 10.10 -28.77 7.53
C ASN A 90 10.81 -29.00 8.88
N THR A 91 12.14 -29.09 8.86
CA THR A 91 12.95 -29.25 10.07
C THR A 91 12.82 -28.03 10.98
N PHE A 92 12.83 -26.83 10.39
CA PHE A 92 12.63 -25.58 11.11
C PHE A 92 11.23 -25.52 11.77
N LEU A 93 10.16 -25.78 11.01
CA LEU A 93 8.79 -25.75 11.53
C LEU A 93 8.59 -26.75 12.67
N LYS A 94 9.11 -27.96 12.55
CA LYS A 94 9.04 -28.98 13.60
C LYS A 94 9.67 -28.52 14.92
N LYS A 95 10.64 -27.61 14.86
CA LYS A 95 11.36 -27.10 16.04
C LYS A 95 10.68 -25.89 16.67
N TYR A 96 10.11 -24.97 15.89
CA TYR A 96 9.66 -23.65 16.39
C TYR A 96 8.16 -23.39 16.30
N THR A 97 7.40 -24.28 15.65
CA THR A 97 5.93 -24.21 15.62
C THR A 97 5.33 -25.36 16.40
N LYS A 98 4.13 -25.17 16.95
CA LYS A 98 3.43 -26.20 17.73
C LYS A 98 2.86 -27.29 16.83
N GLU A 99 2.40 -26.87 15.66
CA GLU A 99 1.70 -27.66 14.66
C GLU A 99 2.67 -28.57 13.89
N GLY A 100 3.88 -28.07 13.61
CA GLY A 100 4.84 -28.73 12.73
C GLY A 100 4.38 -28.77 11.26
N SER A 101 5.21 -29.32 10.38
CA SER A 101 4.93 -29.34 8.93
C SER A 101 3.74 -30.24 8.55
N GLU A 102 3.48 -31.31 9.30
CA GLU A 102 2.44 -32.32 9.02
C GLU A 102 1.00 -31.78 9.16
N PHE A 103 0.84 -30.64 9.82
CA PHE A 103 -0.46 -29.97 9.96
C PHE A 103 -0.95 -29.33 8.66
N TYR A 104 -0.03 -28.98 7.77
CA TYR A 104 -0.32 -28.29 6.52
C TYR A 104 -0.59 -29.31 5.42
N THR A 105 -1.65 -29.04 4.64
CA THR A 105 -2.14 -29.96 3.60
C THR A 105 -1.83 -29.46 2.19
N TYR A 106 -1.37 -28.21 2.08
CA TYR A 106 -0.99 -27.57 0.84
C TYR A 106 0.40 -26.94 1.00
N VAL A 107 1.38 -27.36 0.20
CA VAL A 107 2.76 -26.88 0.29
C VAL A 107 3.30 -26.54 -1.09
N THR A 108 3.76 -25.30 -1.27
CA THR A 108 4.40 -24.84 -2.50
C THR A 108 5.80 -24.33 -2.23
N VAL A 109 6.66 -24.44 -3.24
CA VAL A 109 8.01 -23.87 -3.24
C VAL A 109 8.09 -22.96 -4.46
N LYS A 110 8.57 -21.74 -4.26
CA LYS A 110 8.80 -20.78 -5.34
C LYS A 110 10.16 -20.13 -5.18
N ASP A 111 10.71 -19.65 -6.29
CA ASP A 111 11.86 -18.77 -6.27
C ASP A 111 11.42 -17.36 -5.86
N ASP A 112 12.15 -16.79 -4.92
CA ASP A 112 12.08 -15.36 -4.63
C ASP A 112 13.01 -14.58 -5.56
N TRP A 113 12.79 -13.29 -5.71
CA TRP A 113 13.59 -12.43 -6.60
C TRP A 113 15.06 -12.31 -6.17
N HIS A 114 15.37 -12.60 -4.90
CA HIS A 114 16.75 -12.72 -4.38
C HIS A 114 17.42 -14.06 -4.71
N GLY A 115 16.73 -15.00 -5.37
CA GLY A 115 17.21 -16.36 -5.59
C GLY A 115 17.08 -17.28 -4.37
N TRP A 116 16.35 -16.84 -3.33
CA TRP A 116 15.99 -17.67 -2.19
C TRP A 116 14.81 -18.57 -2.53
N LYS A 117 14.66 -19.69 -1.81
CA LYS A 117 13.49 -20.54 -1.93
C LYS A 117 12.48 -20.18 -0.86
N GLU A 118 11.29 -19.76 -1.28
CA GLU A 118 10.16 -19.53 -0.40
C GLU A 118 9.26 -20.77 -0.35
N VAL A 119 9.18 -21.40 0.82
CA VAL A 119 8.32 -22.55 1.10
C VAL A 119 7.08 -22.07 1.82
N ASN A 120 5.94 -22.18 1.14
CA ASN A 120 4.64 -21.75 1.63
C ASN A 120 3.87 -22.96 2.16
N TYR A 121 3.33 -22.84 3.36
CA TYR A 121 2.56 -23.87 4.05
C TYR A 121 1.16 -23.35 4.35
N MET A 122 0.14 -24.07 3.89
CA MET A 122 -1.27 -23.73 4.09
C MET A 122 -2.09 -24.99 4.35
N GLN A 123 -3.27 -24.80 4.91
CA GLN A 123 -4.32 -25.81 4.82
C GLN A 123 -5.09 -25.68 3.51
N GLU A 124 -5.73 -26.76 3.09
CA GLU A 124 -6.63 -26.76 1.94
C GLU A 124 -7.99 -27.38 2.25
N VAL A 125 -8.97 -27.06 1.40
CA VAL A 125 -10.27 -27.74 1.27
C VAL A 125 -10.48 -28.04 -0.22
N ASN A 126 -10.69 -29.32 -0.54
CA ASN A 126 -10.86 -29.81 -1.92
C ASN A 126 -9.72 -29.39 -2.89
N GLY A 127 -8.47 -29.36 -2.41
CA GLY A 127 -7.32 -28.99 -3.23
C GLY A 127 -7.13 -27.48 -3.44
N TYR A 128 -7.96 -26.63 -2.82
CA TYR A 128 -7.81 -25.18 -2.84
C TYR A 128 -7.20 -24.68 -1.54
N PRO A 129 -6.14 -23.86 -1.58
CA PRO A 129 -5.50 -23.33 -0.38
C PRO A 129 -6.45 -22.40 0.38
N LEU A 130 -6.42 -22.49 1.70
CA LEU A 130 -7.12 -21.58 2.61
C LEU A 130 -6.15 -20.46 3.02
N PRO A 131 -6.46 -19.19 2.72
CA PRO A 131 -5.63 -18.07 3.14
C PRO A 131 -5.51 -17.98 4.67
N ASN A 132 -4.39 -17.45 5.14
CA ASN A 132 -4.07 -17.24 6.56
C ASN A 132 -4.18 -18.49 7.46
N THR A 133 -3.93 -19.70 6.93
CA THR A 133 -3.97 -20.96 7.72
C THR A 133 -2.60 -21.60 7.99
N GLY A 134 -1.50 -20.93 7.66
CA GLY A 134 -0.17 -21.48 7.91
C GLY A 134 0.94 -20.45 7.91
N CYS A 135 2.05 -20.74 7.24
CA CYS A 135 3.28 -19.96 7.39
C CYS A 135 4.13 -19.97 6.12
N VAL A 136 5.06 -19.03 6.07
CA VAL A 136 6.06 -18.90 5.02
C VAL A 136 7.44 -19.09 5.65
N VAL A 137 8.30 -19.88 5.00
CA VAL A 137 9.71 -20.02 5.36
C VAL A 137 10.55 -19.69 4.13
N GLN A 138 11.48 -18.73 4.24
CA GLN A 138 12.43 -18.45 3.17
C GLN A 138 13.80 -19.02 3.53
N VAL A 139 14.37 -19.76 2.59
CA VAL A 139 15.63 -20.48 2.72
C VAL A 139 16.64 -19.91 1.72
N HIS A 140 17.76 -19.42 2.25
CA HIS A 140 18.90 -18.95 1.46
C HIS A 140 19.56 -20.11 0.70
N SER A 141 20.28 -19.82 -0.39
CA SER A 141 21.05 -20.82 -1.17
C SER A 141 22.02 -21.64 -0.30
N SER A 142 22.62 -21.01 0.70
CA SER A 142 23.49 -21.64 1.70
C SER A 142 22.78 -22.66 2.61
N GLY A 143 21.45 -22.70 2.61
CA GLY A 143 20.63 -23.59 3.43
C GLY A 143 20.24 -23.03 4.80
N ASN A 144 20.52 -21.74 5.07
CA ASN A 144 20.04 -21.05 6.26
C ASN A 144 18.60 -20.55 6.06
N VAL A 145 17.78 -20.63 7.12
CA VAL A 145 16.50 -19.92 7.14
C VAL A 145 16.79 -18.45 7.40
N VAL A 146 16.29 -17.57 6.55
CA VAL A 146 16.50 -16.12 6.64
C VAL A 146 15.22 -15.35 6.95
N ASN A 147 14.07 -15.98 6.69
CA ASN A 147 12.77 -15.42 7.04
C ASN A 147 11.80 -16.53 7.42
N PHE A 148 10.97 -16.25 8.41
CA PHE A 148 9.80 -17.05 8.76
C PHE A 148 8.68 -16.10 9.18
N HIS A 149 7.49 -16.32 8.64
CA HIS A 149 6.30 -15.57 9.02
C HIS A 149 5.12 -16.51 9.23
N TYR A 150 4.49 -16.43 10.39
CA TYR A 150 3.29 -17.19 10.72
C TYR A 150 2.03 -16.38 10.38
N ASN A 151 1.36 -16.75 9.29
CA ASN A 151 0.12 -16.08 8.82
C ASN A 151 -1.10 -16.39 9.71
N GLY A 152 -1.08 -17.51 10.43
CA GLY A 152 -2.24 -18.02 11.16
C GLY A 152 -2.46 -17.38 12.52
N GLN A 153 -3.06 -16.18 12.59
CA GLN A 153 -3.35 -15.50 13.87
C GLN A 153 -3.96 -16.43 14.95
N LYS A 154 -4.82 -17.37 14.54
CA LYS A 154 -5.23 -18.57 15.31
C LYS A 154 -5.22 -19.79 14.41
N ALA A 155 -4.83 -20.96 14.95
CA ALA A 155 -5.01 -22.22 14.25
C ALA A 155 -6.50 -22.40 13.91
N ILE A 156 -6.82 -22.67 12.64
CA ILE A 156 -8.20 -22.89 12.21
C ILE A 156 -8.78 -24.10 12.96
N GLU A 157 -9.75 -23.86 13.84
CA GLU A 157 -10.35 -24.92 14.66
C GLU A 157 -11.23 -25.86 13.82
N LYS A 158 -11.85 -25.31 12.77
CA LYS A 158 -12.72 -26.04 11.85
C LYS A 158 -12.57 -25.50 10.43
N LYS A 159 -12.19 -26.37 9.49
CA LYS A 159 -12.18 -26.05 8.06
C LYS A 159 -13.58 -25.70 7.55
N PRO A 160 -13.72 -24.74 6.61
CA PRO A 160 -15.00 -24.47 5.97
C PRO A 160 -15.48 -25.71 5.21
N SER A 161 -16.79 -25.92 5.17
CA SER A 161 -17.38 -26.94 4.31
C SER A 161 -17.35 -26.48 2.86
N TRP A 162 -17.10 -27.42 1.96
CA TRP A 162 -17.31 -27.18 0.54
C TRP A 162 -18.79 -26.90 0.25
N PRO A 163 -19.13 -25.87 -0.55
CA PRO A 163 -20.52 -25.62 -0.94
C PRO A 163 -21.16 -26.82 -1.62
N SER A 164 -22.48 -27.04 -1.39
CA SER A 164 -23.20 -28.15 -2.02
C SER A 164 -23.33 -27.98 -3.53
N ASP A 165 -23.40 -26.73 -3.98
CA ASP A 165 -23.60 -26.33 -5.37
C ASP A 165 -22.61 -25.21 -5.69
N ILE A 166 -21.98 -25.32 -6.86
CA ILE A 166 -21.07 -24.30 -7.41
C ILE A 166 -21.57 -23.99 -8.81
N VAL A 167 -21.73 -22.70 -9.11
CA VAL A 167 -22.14 -22.23 -10.42
C VAL A 167 -21.05 -22.57 -11.45
N GLU A 168 -21.45 -23.03 -12.63
CA GLU A 168 -20.51 -23.37 -13.69
C GLU A 168 -19.66 -22.15 -14.09
N GLU A 169 -18.35 -22.38 -14.22
CA GLU A 169 -17.35 -21.36 -14.57
C GLU A 169 -17.73 -20.54 -15.81
N ASN A 170 -18.23 -21.20 -16.86
CA ASN A 170 -18.64 -20.55 -18.10
C ASN A 170 -19.81 -19.59 -17.91
N VAL A 171 -20.74 -19.88 -16.99
CA VAL A 171 -21.88 -19.00 -16.71
C VAL A 171 -21.38 -17.70 -16.05
N VAL A 172 -20.44 -17.83 -15.10
CA VAL A 172 -19.81 -16.67 -14.46
C VAL A 172 -19.02 -15.85 -15.48
N LEU A 173 -18.21 -16.52 -16.31
CA LEU A 173 -17.39 -15.87 -17.33
C LEU A 173 -18.20 -15.06 -18.32
N GLU A 174 -19.30 -15.61 -18.84
CA GLU A 174 -20.16 -14.89 -19.80
C GLU A 174 -20.90 -13.72 -19.15
N SER A 175 -21.28 -13.86 -17.87
CA SER A 175 -21.85 -12.75 -17.08
C SER A 175 -20.85 -11.60 -16.92
N LEU A 176 -19.60 -11.90 -16.55
CA LEU A 176 -18.52 -10.91 -16.43
C LEU A 176 -18.23 -10.21 -17.75
N LYS A 177 -18.10 -10.97 -18.85
CA LYS A 177 -17.90 -10.39 -20.18
C LYS A 177 -19.06 -9.49 -20.58
N ALA A 178 -20.30 -9.89 -20.32
CA ALA A 178 -21.49 -9.13 -20.73
C ALA A 178 -21.55 -7.73 -20.07
N ARG A 179 -21.13 -7.63 -18.81
CA ARG A 179 -21.14 -6.36 -18.05
C ARG A 179 -19.87 -5.54 -18.16
N GLN A 180 -18.79 -6.10 -18.72
CA GLN A 180 -17.50 -5.42 -18.85
C GLN A 180 -17.65 -4.15 -19.70
N ASP A 181 -17.04 -3.07 -19.23
CA ASP A 181 -16.87 -1.83 -19.98
C ASP A 181 -15.39 -1.37 -19.97
N MET A 182 -15.10 -0.31 -20.73
CA MET A 182 -13.79 0.35 -20.77
C MET A 182 -13.94 1.88 -20.63
N ARG A 183 -13.03 2.51 -19.90
CA ARG A 183 -12.94 3.98 -19.73
C ARG A 183 -11.68 4.51 -20.41
N LEU A 184 -11.79 5.64 -21.10
CA LEU A 184 -10.65 6.31 -21.69
C LEU A 184 -10.00 7.20 -20.63
N VAL A 185 -8.72 6.97 -20.33
CA VAL A 185 -7.98 7.69 -19.28
C VAL A 185 -6.55 8.00 -19.73
N PHE A 186 -5.96 9.03 -19.13
CA PHE A 186 -4.51 9.19 -19.10
C PHE A 186 -3.94 8.42 -17.91
N VAL A 187 -2.88 7.64 -18.11
CA VAL A 187 -2.17 6.95 -17.04
C VAL A 187 -0.68 7.28 -17.12
N ASP A 188 -0.04 7.52 -15.97
CA ASP A 188 1.42 7.64 -15.87
C ASP A 188 2.05 6.27 -15.62
N LEU A 189 2.74 5.74 -16.62
CA LEU A 189 3.41 4.44 -16.56
C LEU A 189 4.90 4.53 -16.21
N THR A 190 5.42 5.72 -15.85
CA THR A 190 6.85 5.95 -15.61
C THR A 190 7.47 5.02 -14.57
N HIS A 191 6.76 4.75 -13.49
CA HIS A 191 7.19 3.86 -12.40
C HIS A 191 6.41 2.53 -12.37
N SER A 192 5.61 2.27 -13.41
CA SER A 192 4.86 1.03 -13.50
C SER A 192 5.74 -0.09 -14.06
N SER A 193 5.59 -1.29 -13.50
CA SER A 193 6.16 -2.51 -14.07
C SER A 193 5.23 -3.03 -15.17
N CYS A 194 5.12 -2.28 -16.27
CA CYS A 194 4.25 -2.62 -17.40
C CYS A 194 5.01 -2.73 -18.72
N GLU A 195 4.59 -3.67 -19.56
CA GLU A 195 5.17 -3.91 -20.88
C GLU A 195 4.08 -4.19 -21.92
N TYR A 196 4.39 -3.95 -23.19
CA TYR A 196 3.58 -4.44 -24.29
C TYR A 196 3.77 -5.95 -24.47
N GLU A 197 2.89 -6.59 -25.25
CA GLU A 197 2.97 -8.03 -25.55
C GLU A 197 4.32 -8.44 -26.16
N ASN A 198 4.99 -7.53 -26.88
CA ASN A 198 6.30 -7.74 -27.49
C ASN A 198 7.48 -7.65 -26.48
N GLY A 199 7.21 -7.34 -25.20
CA GLY A 199 8.21 -7.18 -24.14
C GLY A 199 8.85 -5.79 -24.08
N GLU A 200 8.40 -4.82 -24.89
CA GLU A 200 8.87 -3.44 -24.80
C GLU A 200 8.25 -2.76 -23.57
N GLU A 201 9.11 -2.13 -22.77
CA GLU A 201 8.71 -1.41 -21.56
C GLU A 201 7.90 -0.15 -21.92
N VAL A 202 6.80 0.08 -21.19
CA VAL A 202 5.93 1.25 -21.41
C VAL A 202 6.17 2.28 -20.31
N LYS A 203 6.52 3.52 -20.68
CA LYS A 203 6.78 4.62 -19.73
C LYS A 203 6.11 5.93 -20.10
N GLY A 204 5.98 6.80 -19.10
CA GLY A 204 5.41 8.14 -19.25
C GLY A 204 3.89 8.10 -19.37
N TYR A 205 3.31 9.26 -19.65
CA TYR A 205 1.87 9.36 -19.87
C TYR A 205 1.43 8.64 -21.14
N ARG A 206 0.34 7.89 -21.02
CA ARG A 206 -0.33 7.19 -22.12
C ARG A 206 -1.82 7.42 -22.06
N LEU A 207 -2.43 7.60 -23.23
CA LEU A 207 -3.88 7.54 -23.40
C LEU A 207 -4.27 6.09 -23.61
N VAL A 208 -5.06 5.53 -22.70
CA VAL A 208 -5.39 4.10 -22.67
C VAL A 208 -6.87 3.87 -22.38
N TYR A 209 -7.33 2.69 -22.72
CA TYR A 209 -8.58 2.14 -22.24
C TYR A 209 -8.32 1.28 -21.00
N GLU A 210 -8.91 1.68 -19.88
CA GLU A 210 -8.90 0.96 -18.60
C GLU A 210 -10.18 0.12 -18.45
N PRO A 211 -10.09 -1.15 -18.01
CA PRO A 211 -11.27 -1.99 -17.78
C PRO A 211 -12.07 -1.57 -16.55
N ASP A 212 -13.40 -1.54 -16.69
CA ASP A 212 -14.35 -1.27 -15.60
C ASP A 212 -15.42 -2.39 -15.54
N PRO A 213 -15.41 -3.26 -14.50
CA PRO A 213 -14.39 -3.35 -13.46
C PRO A 213 -13.11 -4.02 -13.98
N SER A 214 -11.97 -3.74 -13.34
CA SER A 214 -10.70 -4.44 -13.58
C SER A 214 -10.67 -5.80 -12.87
N HIS A 215 -11.26 -5.86 -11.68
CA HIS A 215 -11.39 -7.07 -10.86
C HIS A 215 -12.81 -7.18 -10.33
N ALA A 216 -13.32 -8.41 -10.27
CA ALA A 216 -14.63 -8.71 -9.72
C ALA A 216 -14.58 -10.00 -8.91
N PHE A 217 -15.39 -10.04 -7.85
CA PHE A 217 -15.47 -11.16 -6.92
C PHE A 217 -16.89 -11.71 -6.96
N ILE A 218 -17.04 -12.92 -7.50
CA ILE A 218 -18.34 -13.56 -7.68
C ILE A 218 -18.45 -14.72 -6.70
N ASP A 219 -19.49 -14.74 -5.88
CA ASP A 219 -19.78 -15.84 -4.97
C ASP A 219 -19.97 -17.14 -5.77
N ALA A 220 -19.17 -18.17 -5.47
CA ALA A 220 -19.14 -19.40 -6.25
C ALA A 220 -20.43 -20.21 -6.15
N SER A 221 -21.21 -20.05 -5.07
CA SER A 221 -22.44 -20.82 -4.83
C SER A 221 -23.65 -20.20 -5.53
N THR A 222 -23.69 -18.87 -5.60
CA THR A 222 -24.85 -18.11 -6.11
C THR A 222 -24.61 -17.50 -7.48
N GLY A 223 -23.35 -17.36 -7.91
CA GLY A 223 -22.98 -16.68 -9.15
C GLY A 223 -23.23 -15.17 -9.12
N LYS A 224 -23.46 -14.60 -7.93
CA LYS A 224 -23.71 -13.18 -7.73
C LYS A 224 -22.43 -12.44 -7.40
N ASP A 225 -22.38 -11.19 -7.81
CA ASP A 225 -21.34 -10.27 -7.38
C ASP A 225 -21.43 -10.05 -5.87
N LEU A 226 -20.29 -10.22 -5.18
CA LEU A 226 -20.21 -10.10 -3.73
C LEU A 226 -20.45 -8.67 -3.25
N PHE A 227 -19.93 -7.67 -3.96
CA PHE A 227 -19.98 -6.26 -3.56
C PHE A 227 -20.95 -5.43 -4.39
N GLY A 228 -21.37 -5.97 -5.54
CA GLY A 228 -22.24 -5.28 -6.49
C GLY A 228 -21.47 -4.37 -7.45
N PRO A 229 -22.15 -3.91 -8.52
CA PRO A 229 -21.49 -3.22 -9.64
C PRO A 229 -20.92 -1.84 -9.30
N ASP A 230 -21.39 -1.19 -8.23
CA ASP A 230 -20.94 0.16 -7.87
C ASP A 230 -19.68 0.14 -6.99
N HIS A 231 -19.37 -0.99 -6.34
CA HIS A 231 -18.17 -1.12 -5.49
C HIS A 231 -16.85 -0.93 -6.26
N TYR A 232 -16.84 -1.28 -7.55
CA TYR A 232 -15.65 -1.22 -8.40
C TYR A 232 -15.49 0.12 -9.14
N LYS A 233 -16.51 0.97 -9.09
CA LYS A 233 -16.49 2.24 -9.80
C LYS A 233 -15.79 3.28 -8.95
N LEU A 234 -15.16 4.24 -9.61
CA LEU A 234 -14.69 5.42 -8.94
C LEU A 234 -15.89 6.23 -8.42
N PRO A 235 -15.72 6.94 -7.28
CA PRO A 235 -16.75 7.83 -6.78
C PRO A 235 -17.20 8.82 -7.87
N PRO A 236 -18.52 9.10 -7.97
CA PRO A 236 -18.99 10.09 -8.91
C PRO A 236 -18.37 11.45 -8.60
N THR A 237 -18.11 12.23 -9.66
CA THR A 237 -17.45 13.53 -9.54
C THR A 237 -18.27 14.65 -10.17
N VAL A 238 -18.19 15.84 -9.58
CA VAL A 238 -18.87 17.04 -10.04
C VAL A 238 -17.88 18.15 -10.36
N ALA A 239 -18.17 18.93 -11.41
CA ALA A 239 -17.39 20.11 -11.72
C ALA A 239 -17.49 21.13 -10.57
N VAL A 240 -16.39 21.84 -10.33
CA VAL A 240 -16.31 22.86 -9.27
C VAL A 240 -16.08 24.24 -9.85
N GLU A 241 -16.68 25.23 -9.21
CA GLU A 241 -16.54 26.63 -9.59
C GLU A 241 -16.29 27.50 -8.35
N ILE A 242 -15.43 28.50 -8.51
CA ILE A 242 -15.22 29.52 -7.48
C ILE A 242 -16.28 30.59 -7.63
N THR A 243 -17.13 30.69 -6.62
CA THR A 243 -18.30 31.58 -6.64
C THR A 243 -17.94 33.06 -6.45
N LYS A 244 -16.73 33.37 -5.96
CA LYS A 244 -16.26 34.74 -5.70
C LYS A 244 -14.82 34.93 -6.18
N LYS A 245 -14.59 35.91 -7.06
CA LYS A 245 -13.23 36.39 -7.36
C LYS A 245 -12.69 37.17 -6.18
N TYR A 246 -11.80 36.55 -5.41
CA TYR A 246 -11.11 37.20 -4.29
C TYR A 246 -9.93 38.03 -4.80
N SER A 247 -9.60 39.12 -4.12
CA SER A 247 -8.40 39.90 -4.42
C SER A 247 -7.15 39.02 -4.24
N ARG A 248 -6.26 39.02 -5.23
CA ARG A 248 -5.00 38.24 -5.27
C ARG A 248 -3.97 38.63 -4.18
N GLN A 249 -4.38 39.41 -3.17
CA GLN A 249 -3.54 40.04 -2.15
C GLN A 249 -3.38 39.22 -0.88
N ASP A 250 -4.20 38.18 -0.67
CA ASP A 250 -4.01 37.30 0.48
C ASP A 250 -2.84 36.37 0.22
N VAL A 251 -1.88 36.38 1.14
CA VAL A 251 -0.67 35.57 1.01
C VAL A 251 -1.04 34.13 1.37
N ILE A 252 -0.58 33.16 0.60
CA ILE A 252 -0.83 31.72 0.82
C ILE A 252 -0.67 31.29 2.29
N PHE A 253 0.24 31.93 3.03
CA PHE A 253 0.49 31.69 4.46
C PHE A 253 -0.70 32.02 5.38
N ASP A 254 -1.56 32.95 5.00
CA ASP A 254 -2.76 33.29 5.77
C ASP A 254 -3.79 32.14 5.70
N LEU A 255 -3.84 31.41 4.59
CA LEU A 255 -4.70 30.23 4.42
C LEU A 255 -4.16 28.99 5.15
N LEU A 256 -2.86 28.97 5.47
CA LEU A 256 -2.21 27.88 6.22
C LEU A 256 -2.30 28.06 7.74
N ASP A 257 -2.75 29.25 8.22
CA ASP A 257 -2.69 29.64 9.63
C ASP A 257 -1.30 29.34 10.22
N TRP A 258 -0.26 29.73 9.46
CA TRP A 258 1.13 29.40 9.77
C TRP A 258 1.96 30.68 9.92
N HIS A 259 2.25 31.03 11.17
CA HIS A 259 3.15 32.12 11.52
C HIS A 259 4.59 31.61 11.59
N LYS A 260 5.32 31.69 10.47
CA LYS A 260 6.70 31.19 10.32
C LYS A 260 7.63 31.55 11.49
N GLU A 261 7.49 32.73 12.09
CA GLU A 261 8.33 33.19 13.21
C GLU A 261 8.16 32.39 14.52
N SER A 262 7.02 31.74 14.69
CA SER A 262 6.71 30.88 15.86
C SER A 262 7.30 29.47 15.75
N PHE A 263 7.85 29.14 14.58
CA PHE A 263 8.40 27.82 14.28
C PHE A 263 9.92 27.88 14.06
N THR A 264 10.57 26.73 14.26
CA THR A 264 11.98 26.52 13.95
C THR A 264 12.08 25.42 12.90
N LYS A 265 12.87 25.63 11.84
CA LYS A 265 13.20 24.58 10.87
C LYS A 265 14.10 23.55 11.55
N VAL A 266 13.66 22.29 11.59
CA VAL A 266 14.38 21.20 12.27
C VAL A 266 14.96 20.18 11.30
N ALA A 267 14.45 20.11 10.07
CA ALA A 267 14.95 19.23 9.02
C ALA A 267 14.67 19.79 7.63
N GLU A 268 15.53 19.38 6.69
CA GLU A 268 15.41 19.59 5.26
C GLU A 268 15.99 18.38 4.56
N THR A 269 15.20 17.77 3.69
CA THR A 269 15.62 16.67 2.83
C THR A 269 15.27 17.03 1.40
N GLU A 270 16.12 16.61 0.48
CA GLU A 270 15.95 16.87 -0.95
C GLU A 270 16.16 15.55 -1.68
N ASP A 271 15.21 15.18 -2.51
CA ASP A 271 15.34 14.06 -3.45
C ASP A 271 15.47 14.57 -4.90
N ALA A 272 15.24 13.71 -5.88
CA ALA A 272 15.35 14.06 -7.29
C ALA A 272 14.38 15.19 -7.70
N ASP A 273 13.16 15.16 -7.17
CA ASP A 273 12.02 15.95 -7.66
C ASP A 273 11.46 16.93 -6.59
N GLU A 274 11.62 16.64 -5.30
CA GLU A 274 11.00 17.37 -4.19
C GLU A 274 12.01 17.84 -3.14
N ILE A 275 11.77 19.04 -2.59
CA ILE A 275 12.37 19.54 -1.36
C ILE A 275 11.32 19.45 -0.25
N ARG A 276 11.66 18.74 0.82
CA ARG A 276 10.83 18.59 2.01
C ARG A 276 11.45 19.32 3.20
N MET A 277 10.69 20.21 3.80
CA MET A 277 11.10 21.00 4.96
C MET A 277 10.18 20.75 6.14
N LYS A 278 10.78 20.46 7.32
CA LYS A 278 10.04 20.28 8.57
C LYS A 278 10.27 21.43 9.53
N PHE A 279 9.18 21.94 10.08
CA PHE A 279 9.14 23.03 11.05
C PHE A 279 8.42 22.56 12.31
N VAL A 280 8.94 22.94 13.47
CA VAL A 280 8.37 22.56 14.78
C VAL A 280 8.12 23.83 15.60
N PRO A 281 6.99 23.94 16.32
CA PRO A 281 6.75 25.07 17.22
C PRO A 281 7.86 25.20 18.26
N LYS A 282 8.28 26.43 18.57
CA LYS A 282 9.33 26.68 19.57
C LYS A 282 8.99 26.11 20.95
N GLU A 283 7.70 26.07 21.30
CA GLU A 283 7.21 25.46 22.55
C GLU A 283 7.37 23.94 22.59
N GLU A 284 7.11 23.26 21.46
CA GLU A 284 7.26 21.81 21.33
C GLU A 284 8.72 21.38 21.53
N LEU A 285 9.67 22.19 21.02
CA LEU A 285 11.09 21.95 21.24
C LEU A 285 11.49 21.94 22.73
N GLN A 286 10.77 22.70 23.57
CA GLN A 286 11.02 22.77 25.02
C GLN A 286 10.38 21.62 25.80
N LYS A 287 9.38 20.94 25.22
CA LYS A 287 8.64 19.84 25.86
C LYS A 287 9.31 18.48 25.70
N GLN A 288 10.35 18.37 24.87
CA GLN A 288 11.07 17.11 24.67
C GLN A 288 11.63 16.59 26.00
N LYS A 289 11.08 15.46 26.46
CA LYS A 289 11.63 14.66 27.55
C LYS A 289 12.43 13.51 26.94
N GLU A 290 13.51 13.11 27.59
CA GLU A 290 14.20 11.87 27.23
C GLU A 290 13.22 10.70 27.31
N GLU A 291 13.19 9.87 26.26
CA GLU A 291 12.38 8.67 26.19
C GLU A 291 12.77 7.75 27.36
N LYS A 292 11.82 7.39 28.22
CA LYS A 292 12.12 6.69 29.48
C LYS A 292 12.67 5.28 29.25
N ASN A 293 12.28 4.65 28.13
CA ASN A 293 12.78 3.36 27.71
C ASN A 293 13.14 3.39 26.20
N PRO A 294 14.42 3.50 25.84
CA PRO A 294 14.83 3.59 24.44
C PRO A 294 14.64 2.29 23.64
N TYR A 295 14.32 1.17 24.30
CA TYR A 295 14.10 -0.13 23.66
C TYR A 295 12.65 -0.35 23.22
N LEU A 296 11.71 0.55 23.51
CA LEU A 296 10.36 0.44 22.97
C LEU A 296 10.36 0.78 21.48
N MET A 297 9.48 0.13 20.72
CA MET A 297 9.35 0.36 19.29
C MET A 297 9.03 1.83 18.99
N ASN A 298 8.18 2.46 19.81
CA ASN A 298 7.91 3.90 19.69
C ASN A 298 9.18 4.76 19.88
N GLY A 299 10.04 4.39 20.83
CA GLY A 299 11.32 5.05 21.05
C GLY A 299 12.26 4.90 19.86
N PHE A 300 12.32 3.68 19.29
CA PHE A 300 13.06 3.38 18.07
C PHE A 300 12.56 4.21 16.89
N PHE A 301 11.26 4.21 16.62
CA PHE A 301 10.67 5.02 15.55
C PHE A 301 10.91 6.51 15.75
N LYS A 302 10.79 7.06 16.95
CA LYS A 302 11.13 8.48 17.19
C LYS A 302 12.60 8.80 16.92
N LYS A 303 13.50 7.84 17.11
CA LYS A 303 14.93 7.99 16.84
C LYS A 303 15.22 7.92 15.32
N HIS A 304 14.66 6.95 14.62
CA HIS A 304 14.97 6.65 13.22
C HIS A 304 14.03 7.35 12.21
N LEU A 305 12.83 7.73 12.63
CA LEU A 305 11.85 8.50 11.86
C LEU A 305 11.66 9.88 12.51
N PRO A 306 12.46 10.90 12.13
CA PRO A 306 12.34 12.27 12.64
C PRO A 306 10.94 12.88 12.50
N MET A 307 10.11 12.32 11.61
CA MET A 307 8.70 12.68 11.47
C MET A 307 7.88 12.41 12.75
N LEU A 308 8.14 11.33 13.47
CA LEU A 308 7.41 10.92 14.68
C LEU A 308 7.97 11.52 15.97
N LYS A 309 9.10 12.23 15.89
CA LYS A 309 9.76 12.84 17.06
C LYS A 309 8.93 13.93 17.77
N TYR A 310 8.00 14.56 17.05
CA TYR A 310 7.25 15.72 17.52
C TYR A 310 5.75 15.48 17.34
N ASN A 311 4.95 15.82 18.35
CA ASN A 311 3.49 15.70 18.27
C ASN A 311 2.88 16.84 17.44
N ASN A 312 3.55 18.00 17.44
CA ASN A 312 3.15 19.18 16.68
C ASN A 312 4.21 19.54 15.65
N PHE A 313 3.86 19.58 14.36
CA PHE A 313 4.78 20.02 13.31
C PHE A 313 4.07 20.53 12.06
N VAL A 314 4.83 21.27 11.25
CA VAL A 314 4.46 21.63 9.87
C VAL A 314 5.48 21.01 8.92
N CYS A 315 5.00 20.31 7.90
CA CYS A 315 5.79 19.79 6.79
C CYS A 315 5.38 20.53 5.52
N ILE A 316 6.37 21.01 4.75
CA ILE A 316 6.19 21.69 3.47
C ILE A 316 6.97 20.91 2.41
N MET A 317 6.31 20.62 1.30
CA MET A 317 6.84 19.88 0.17
C MET A 317 6.75 20.75 -1.08
N ILE A 318 7.88 20.92 -1.78
CA ILE A 318 8.04 21.83 -2.92
C ILE A 318 8.67 21.07 -4.08
N ASP A 319 8.06 21.14 -5.26
CA ASP A 319 8.65 20.62 -6.49
C ASP A 319 9.87 21.46 -6.89
N LYS A 320 11.00 20.81 -7.16
CA LYS A 320 12.29 21.46 -7.45
C LYS A 320 12.29 22.20 -8.78
N SER A 321 11.54 21.69 -9.76
CA SER A 321 11.57 22.19 -11.13
C SER A 321 10.73 23.46 -11.29
N THR A 322 9.62 23.55 -10.57
CA THR A 322 8.61 24.61 -10.65
C THR A 322 8.65 25.54 -9.44
N ASN A 323 9.25 25.10 -8.33
CA ASN A 323 9.19 25.76 -7.02
C ASN A 323 7.73 25.96 -6.54
N GLU A 324 6.82 25.09 -6.99
CA GLU A 324 5.41 25.07 -6.57
C GLU A 324 5.22 24.18 -5.34
N LEU A 325 4.23 24.51 -4.52
CA LEU A 325 3.85 23.68 -3.38
C LEU A 325 3.16 22.41 -3.89
N THR A 326 3.74 21.24 -3.61
CA THR A 326 3.16 19.92 -3.92
C THR A 326 2.49 19.30 -2.70
N GLY A 327 2.89 19.73 -1.50
CA GLY A 327 2.22 19.27 -0.30
C GLY A 327 2.47 20.11 0.95
N PHE A 328 1.54 19.98 1.88
CA PHE A 328 1.54 20.65 3.17
C PHE A 328 0.88 19.74 4.20
N ILE A 329 1.50 19.60 5.37
CA ILE A 329 0.93 18.85 6.50
C ILE A 329 1.12 19.68 7.77
N LYS A 330 0.04 20.00 8.47
CA LYS A 330 0.06 20.60 9.80
C LYS A 330 -0.52 19.57 10.76
N LEU A 331 0.35 18.93 11.53
CA LEU A 331 -0.06 18.08 12.64
C LEU A 331 -0.10 18.91 13.91
N THR A 332 -1.23 18.85 14.61
CA THR A 332 -1.45 19.49 15.91
C THR A 332 -2.07 18.50 16.88
N ASP A 333 -1.74 18.61 18.17
CA ASP A 333 -2.36 17.81 19.24
C ASP A 333 -3.89 17.88 19.14
N ASP A 334 -4.54 16.75 19.37
CA ASP A 334 -6.00 16.60 19.38
C ASP A 334 -6.63 17.59 20.37
N LYS A 335 -7.13 18.69 19.82
CA LYS A 335 -8.07 19.57 20.50
C LYS A 335 -9.41 19.35 19.87
N GLU A 336 -10.47 19.38 20.66
CA GLU A 336 -11.84 19.43 20.15
C GLU A 336 -11.96 20.59 19.16
N VAL A 337 -11.94 20.27 17.86
CA VAL A 337 -12.08 21.27 16.80
C VAL A 337 -13.56 21.60 16.68
N LYS A 338 -13.90 22.89 16.76
CA LYS A 338 -15.30 23.32 16.67
C LYS A 338 -15.74 23.41 15.22
N GLN A 339 -16.86 22.79 14.90
CA GLN A 339 -17.50 22.94 13.60
C GLN A 339 -18.23 24.29 13.50
N ILE A 340 -17.52 25.31 12.98
CA ILE A 340 -18.06 26.68 12.81
C ILE A 340 -18.48 26.92 11.35
N LEU A 341 -17.61 26.54 10.40
CA LEU A 341 -17.83 26.71 8.97
C LEU A 341 -18.64 25.55 8.40
N SER A 342 -19.53 25.88 7.47
CA SER A 342 -20.21 24.89 6.64
C SER A 342 -19.25 24.25 5.63
N ARG A 343 -19.58 23.04 5.15
CA ARG A 343 -18.84 22.36 4.09
C ARG A 343 -18.66 23.22 2.84
N GLU A 344 -19.68 23.98 2.44
CA GLU A 344 -19.58 24.88 1.27
C GLU A 344 -18.57 26.01 1.53
N GLU A 345 -18.56 26.60 2.72
CA GLU A 345 -17.55 27.61 3.08
C GLU A 345 -16.13 27.02 3.11
N CYS A 346 -15.97 25.79 3.62
CA CYS A 346 -14.72 25.05 3.58
C CYS A 346 -14.29 24.74 2.13
N LEU A 347 -15.21 24.31 1.27
CA LEU A 347 -14.93 24.04 -0.14
C LEU A 347 -14.47 25.30 -0.86
N GLN A 348 -15.14 26.44 -0.67
CA GLN A 348 -14.71 27.71 -1.28
C GLN A 348 -13.33 28.15 -0.78
N LYS A 349 -12.98 27.87 0.48
CA LYS A 349 -11.62 28.11 1.01
C LYS A 349 -10.60 27.15 0.38
N ALA A 350 -10.93 25.88 0.22
CA ALA A 350 -10.09 24.89 -0.44
C ALA A 350 -9.80 25.29 -1.90
N LEU A 351 -10.84 25.59 -2.69
CA LEU A 351 -10.69 26.01 -4.08
C LEU A 351 -9.87 27.30 -4.20
N ARG A 352 -10.06 28.25 -3.28
CA ARG A 352 -9.26 29.48 -3.23
C ARG A 352 -7.79 29.20 -2.95
N PHE A 353 -7.48 28.29 -2.03
CA PHE A 353 -6.11 27.85 -1.78
C PHE A 353 -5.50 27.22 -3.03
N LEU A 354 -6.23 26.30 -3.68
CA LEU A 354 -5.76 25.62 -4.89
C LEU A 354 -5.45 26.60 -6.02
N GLU A 355 -6.30 27.61 -6.28
CA GLU A 355 -6.02 28.67 -7.27
C GLU A 355 -4.79 29.54 -6.95
N GLN A 356 -4.41 29.64 -5.67
CA GLN A 356 -3.16 30.33 -5.30
C GLN A 356 -1.93 29.47 -5.56
N VAL A 357 -2.05 28.14 -5.43
CA VAL A 357 -0.96 27.20 -5.70
C VAL A 357 -0.78 26.99 -7.20
N ILE A 358 -1.88 26.71 -7.91
CA ILE A 358 -1.90 26.50 -9.35
C ILE A 358 -3.00 27.38 -9.95
N PRO A 359 -2.64 28.45 -10.69
CA PRO A 359 -3.63 29.31 -11.33
C PRO A 359 -4.51 28.54 -12.32
N ASP A 360 -5.81 28.87 -12.33
CA ASP A 360 -6.85 28.29 -13.17
C ASP A 360 -7.02 26.77 -12.99
N ILE A 361 -6.60 26.20 -11.85
CA ILE A 361 -6.67 24.76 -11.59
C ILE A 361 -8.09 24.22 -11.61
N THR A 362 -9.08 25.03 -11.22
CA THR A 362 -10.48 24.60 -11.13
C THR A 362 -11.07 24.11 -12.45
N GLN A 363 -10.53 24.54 -13.60
CA GLN A 363 -10.96 24.05 -14.92
C GLN A 363 -10.60 22.57 -15.16
N TYR A 364 -9.65 22.04 -14.37
CA TYR A 364 -9.16 20.67 -14.48
C TYR A 364 -9.66 19.77 -13.33
N LEU A 365 -10.41 20.31 -12.36
CA LEU A 365 -10.80 19.55 -11.17
C LEU A 365 -12.25 19.11 -11.22
N ARG A 366 -12.49 17.88 -10.76
CA ARG A 366 -13.83 17.39 -10.41
C ARG A 366 -13.82 16.84 -8.99
N LEU A 367 -14.71 17.37 -8.15
CA LEU A 367 -14.84 17.00 -6.74
C LEU A 367 -15.57 15.67 -6.60
N TRP A 368 -15.07 14.79 -5.73
CA TRP A 368 -15.76 13.55 -5.37
C TRP A 368 -17.01 13.84 -4.55
N GLU A 369 -18.16 13.27 -4.94
CA GLU A 369 -19.42 13.45 -4.21
C GLU A 369 -19.48 12.62 -2.93
N GLU A 370 -18.82 11.46 -2.94
CA GLU A 370 -18.71 10.59 -1.77
C GLU A 370 -17.96 11.30 -0.65
N ARG A 371 -18.46 11.10 0.56
CA ARG A 371 -17.94 11.73 1.76
C ARG A 371 -17.28 10.66 2.59
N GLU A 372 -16.01 10.85 2.90
CA GLU A 372 -15.41 10.18 4.03
C GLU A 372 -16.12 10.60 5.32
N GLU A 373 -16.17 9.72 6.31
CA GLU A 373 -16.68 10.08 7.64
C GLU A 373 -15.94 11.32 8.14
N VAL A 374 -16.72 12.32 8.54
CA VAL A 374 -16.18 13.59 9.05
C VAL A 374 -15.51 13.28 10.37
N GLU A 375 -14.18 13.36 10.40
CA GLU A 375 -13.44 13.37 11.66
C GLU A 375 -13.69 14.73 12.34
N ASP A 376 -13.84 14.73 13.66
CA ASP A 376 -14.34 15.87 14.44
C ASP A 376 -13.67 17.20 14.04
N GLY A 377 -14.43 18.02 13.30
CA GLY A 377 -14.05 19.38 12.92
C GLY A 377 -13.08 19.53 11.72
N ILE A 378 -12.86 18.50 10.91
CA ILE A 378 -12.07 18.57 9.66
C ILE A 378 -12.94 18.19 8.45
N GLU A 379 -13.01 19.07 7.45
CA GLU A 379 -13.64 18.75 6.16
C GLU A 379 -12.58 18.32 5.15
N ARG A 380 -12.82 17.17 4.51
CA ARG A 380 -11.93 16.58 3.50
C ARG A 380 -12.54 16.71 2.11
N PHE A 381 -11.70 17.06 1.15
CA PHE A 381 -12.06 17.14 -0.26
C PHE A 381 -11.01 16.43 -1.12
N SER A 382 -11.50 15.55 -1.99
CA SER A 382 -10.71 14.84 -2.99
C SER A 382 -11.16 15.28 -4.38
N PHE A 383 -10.21 15.63 -5.24
CA PHE A 383 -10.46 16.11 -6.59
C PHE A 383 -9.72 15.25 -7.61
N SER A 384 -10.47 14.64 -8.54
CA SER A 384 -9.87 14.03 -9.72
C SER A 384 -9.41 15.11 -10.70
N ILE A 385 -8.30 14.86 -11.39
CA ILE A 385 -7.78 15.73 -12.44
C ILE A 385 -8.32 15.26 -13.79
N TYR A 386 -8.85 16.20 -14.57
CA TYR A 386 -9.35 16.01 -15.92
C TYR A 386 -8.66 16.98 -16.87
N VAL A 387 -8.12 16.46 -17.97
CA VAL A 387 -7.52 17.25 -19.04
C VAL A 387 -8.24 16.92 -20.34
N ASN A 388 -8.79 17.94 -21.01
CA ASN A 388 -9.61 17.76 -22.21
C ASN A 388 -10.78 16.77 -22.00
N ASP A 389 -11.44 16.86 -20.84
CA ASP A 389 -12.52 15.97 -20.39
C ASP A 389 -12.12 14.48 -20.23
N ILE A 390 -10.82 14.17 -20.27
CA ILE A 390 -10.28 12.83 -20.01
C ILE A 390 -9.66 12.82 -18.61
N GLN A 391 -10.04 11.84 -17.79
CA GLN A 391 -9.51 11.67 -16.45
C GLN A 391 -8.03 11.28 -16.49
N VAL A 392 -7.25 11.79 -15.54
CA VAL A 392 -5.89 11.31 -15.25
C VAL A 392 -5.97 10.30 -14.12
N GLU A 393 -5.76 9.02 -14.45
CA GLU A 393 -5.92 7.90 -13.52
C GLU A 393 -4.81 7.86 -12.47
N GLY A 394 -5.17 7.49 -11.24
CA GLY A 394 -4.26 7.47 -10.09
C GLY A 394 -3.76 8.83 -9.62
N LYS A 395 -4.22 9.94 -10.22
CA LYS A 395 -3.81 11.31 -9.89
C LYS A 395 -4.99 12.13 -9.37
N TYR A 396 -4.90 12.56 -8.12
CA TYR A 396 -5.92 13.36 -7.46
C TYR A 396 -5.30 14.35 -6.47
N ILE A 397 -6.02 15.44 -6.20
CA ILE A 397 -5.64 16.44 -5.20
C ILE A 397 -6.47 16.20 -3.95
N MET A 398 -5.81 16.11 -2.79
CA MET A 398 -6.47 16.06 -1.49
C MET A 398 -6.23 17.33 -0.71
N ILE A 399 -7.27 17.82 -0.04
CA ILE A 399 -7.17 18.98 0.85
C ILE A 399 -8.09 18.82 2.06
N ASN A 400 -7.53 19.07 3.24
CA ASN A 400 -8.25 19.03 4.51
C ASN A 400 -8.32 20.44 5.08
N ILE A 401 -9.53 20.88 5.43
CA ILE A 401 -9.82 22.21 5.96
C ILE A 401 -10.30 22.09 7.40
N ASN A 402 -9.67 22.84 8.30
CA ASN A 402 -10.15 23.00 9.67
C ASN A 402 -11.48 23.79 9.66
N THR A 403 -12.54 23.21 10.21
CA THR A 403 -13.88 23.83 10.19
C THR A 403 -14.05 24.98 11.18
N GLU A 404 -13.14 25.19 12.13
CA GLU A 404 -13.21 26.29 13.09
C GLU A 404 -12.74 27.62 12.47
N ASN A 405 -11.60 27.60 11.77
CA ASN A 405 -10.96 28.80 11.22
C ASN A 405 -10.82 28.78 9.69
N GLY A 406 -11.03 27.63 9.06
CA GLY A 406 -10.91 27.45 7.62
C GLY A 406 -9.47 27.41 7.12
N ALA A 407 -8.52 27.07 7.99
CA ALA A 407 -7.13 26.87 7.63
C ALA A 407 -6.92 25.52 6.94
N VAL A 408 -5.99 25.46 6.00
CA VAL A 408 -5.53 24.21 5.39
C VAL A 408 -4.70 23.44 6.41
N MET A 409 -5.10 22.20 6.70
CA MET A 409 -4.39 21.28 7.59
C MET A 409 -3.55 20.28 6.82
N HIS A 410 -4.05 19.87 5.65
CA HIS A 410 -3.37 18.95 4.75
C HIS A 410 -3.61 19.37 3.31
N TYR A 411 -2.59 19.29 2.49
CA TYR A 411 -2.67 19.39 1.05
C TYR A 411 -1.68 18.40 0.42
N SER A 412 -2.15 17.67 -0.57
CA SER A 412 -1.34 16.85 -1.46
C SER A 412 -1.85 17.06 -2.87
N GLY A 413 -0.97 17.46 -3.77
CA GLY A 413 -1.33 17.75 -5.15
C GLY A 413 -0.17 17.54 -6.13
N GLU A 414 -0.43 17.86 -7.38
CA GLU A 414 0.50 17.67 -8.50
C GLU A 414 1.06 19.01 -8.97
N PRO A 415 2.33 19.08 -9.41
CA PRO A 415 2.88 20.32 -9.94
C PRO A 415 2.22 20.69 -11.29
N SER A 416 2.09 21.99 -11.55
CA SER A 416 1.34 22.52 -12.71
C SER A 416 1.96 22.13 -14.05
N ASN A 417 3.26 21.82 -14.07
CA ASN A 417 3.95 21.34 -15.26
C ASN A 417 3.37 20.01 -15.77
N ARG A 418 2.85 19.13 -14.90
CA ARG A 418 2.22 17.86 -15.30
C ARG A 418 0.94 18.08 -16.09
N ILE A 419 0.09 19.01 -15.63
CA ILE A 419 -1.12 19.40 -16.36
C ILE A 419 -0.75 20.04 -17.71
N LYS A 420 0.25 20.93 -17.72
CA LYS A 420 0.75 21.56 -18.96
C LYS A 420 1.32 20.52 -19.93
N GLU A 421 2.01 19.50 -19.44
CA GLU A 421 2.53 18.39 -20.24
C GLU A 421 1.37 17.63 -20.90
N LEU A 422 0.38 17.19 -20.11
CA LEU A 422 -0.80 16.46 -20.58
C LEU A 422 -1.61 17.21 -21.63
N LEU A 423 -1.70 18.54 -21.53
CA LEU A 423 -2.37 19.38 -22.54
C LEU A 423 -1.71 19.31 -23.93
N THR A 424 -0.46 18.86 -24.03
CA THR A 424 0.25 18.72 -25.32
C THR A 424 0.00 17.37 -26.01
N TYR A 425 -0.59 16.39 -25.31
CA TYR A 425 -0.79 15.04 -25.86
C TYR A 425 -1.95 14.98 -26.86
N GLU A 426 -1.83 14.07 -27.82
CA GLU A 426 -2.94 13.68 -28.69
C GLU A 426 -4.03 13.02 -27.85
N THR A 427 -5.24 13.58 -27.86
CA THR A 427 -6.38 13.10 -27.05
C THR A 427 -7.40 12.32 -27.86
N THR A 428 -7.22 12.23 -29.19
CA THR A 428 -8.13 11.51 -30.07
C THR A 428 -7.65 10.05 -30.21
N PRO A 429 -8.37 9.07 -29.64
CA PRO A 429 -7.98 7.68 -29.75
C PRO A 429 -8.09 7.20 -31.21
N LYS A 430 -7.13 6.38 -31.65
CA LYS A 430 -7.13 5.76 -33.00
C LYS A 430 -7.80 4.39 -33.00
N VAL A 431 -7.96 3.81 -31.82
CA VAL A 431 -8.72 2.59 -31.55
C VAL A 431 -10.03 2.97 -30.90
N THR A 432 -11.13 2.35 -31.33
CA THR A 432 -12.44 2.61 -30.72
C THR A 432 -12.57 1.86 -29.40
N LYS A 433 -13.42 2.39 -28.50
CA LYS A 433 -13.76 1.75 -27.23
C LYS A 433 -14.27 0.32 -27.44
N GLU A 434 -15.08 0.08 -28.47
CA GLU A 434 -15.66 -1.23 -28.77
C GLU A 434 -14.58 -2.25 -29.14
N LYS A 435 -13.57 -1.83 -29.92
CA LYS A 435 -12.45 -2.69 -30.30
C LYS A 435 -11.57 -3.01 -29.11
N ALA A 436 -11.28 -2.03 -28.25
CA ALA A 436 -10.54 -2.26 -27.02
C ALA A 436 -11.27 -3.22 -26.07
N LEU A 437 -12.59 -3.06 -25.94
CA LEU A 437 -13.46 -3.93 -25.15
C LEU A 437 -13.48 -5.38 -25.69
N GLU A 438 -13.53 -5.56 -27.01
CA GLU A 438 -13.45 -6.88 -27.64
C GLU A 438 -12.13 -7.60 -27.31
N ILE A 439 -11.00 -6.88 -27.40
CA ILE A 439 -9.67 -7.40 -27.05
C ILE A 439 -9.63 -7.82 -25.58
N TYR A 440 -10.07 -6.95 -24.67
CA TYR A 440 -10.05 -7.24 -23.24
C TYR A 440 -10.97 -8.42 -22.89
N ARG A 441 -12.20 -8.46 -23.42
CA ARG A 441 -13.15 -9.59 -23.21
C ARG A 441 -12.59 -10.94 -23.66
N GLY A 442 -11.75 -10.95 -24.71
CA GLY A 442 -11.04 -12.16 -25.14
C GLY A 442 -10.03 -12.68 -24.10
N GLY A 443 -9.48 -11.79 -23.28
CA GLY A 443 -8.53 -12.10 -22.21
C GLY A 443 -9.18 -12.51 -20.89
N ILE A 444 -10.44 -12.16 -20.62
CA ILE A 444 -11.09 -12.44 -19.32
C ILE A 444 -11.12 -13.95 -19.04
N ARG A 445 -10.72 -14.32 -17.83
CA ARG A 445 -10.78 -15.64 -17.20
C ARG A 445 -11.33 -15.48 -15.78
N VAL A 446 -11.61 -16.61 -15.13
CA VAL A 446 -11.98 -16.64 -13.72
C VAL A 446 -11.15 -17.67 -12.98
N LYS A 447 -10.78 -17.35 -11.74
CA LYS A 447 -10.06 -18.25 -10.84
C LYS A 447 -10.92 -18.53 -9.61
N LEU A 448 -11.16 -19.80 -9.32
CA LEU A 448 -11.85 -20.22 -8.10
C LEU A 448 -10.87 -20.25 -6.94
N GLU A 449 -11.16 -19.54 -5.85
CA GLU A 449 -10.31 -19.53 -4.66
C GLU A 449 -11.07 -19.17 -3.37
N TRP A 450 -10.47 -19.55 -2.24
CA TRP A 450 -10.96 -19.15 -0.93
C TRP A 450 -10.54 -17.72 -0.60
N SER A 451 -11.47 -16.93 -0.08
CA SER A 451 -11.24 -15.60 0.47
C SER A 451 -11.71 -15.52 1.91
N ILE A 452 -11.09 -14.63 2.69
CA ILE A 452 -11.56 -14.30 4.05
C ILE A 452 -12.48 -13.11 3.95
N ASP A 453 -13.61 -13.20 4.66
CA ASP A 453 -14.46 -12.06 4.94
C ASP A 453 -13.83 -11.27 6.09
N HIS A 454 -13.37 -10.05 5.79
CA HIS A 454 -12.68 -9.18 6.75
C HIS A 454 -13.63 -8.26 7.51
N ASP A 455 -14.93 -8.23 7.15
CA ASP A 455 -15.93 -7.35 7.77
C ASP A 455 -16.56 -7.95 9.03
N VAL A 456 -16.19 -9.19 9.36
CA VAL A 456 -16.69 -9.94 10.51
C VAL A 456 -15.57 -10.19 11.53
N GLU A 457 -15.90 -10.11 12.82
CA GLU A 457 -14.94 -10.35 13.91
C GLU A 457 -14.39 -11.80 13.91
N GLU A 458 -15.20 -12.76 13.45
CA GLU A 458 -14.81 -14.16 13.30
C GLU A 458 -14.32 -14.43 11.87
N THR A 459 -13.22 -15.16 11.72
CA THR A 459 -12.71 -15.55 10.39
C THR A 459 -13.72 -16.42 9.66
N VAL A 460 -14.39 -15.86 8.65
CA VAL A 460 -15.31 -16.57 7.76
C VAL A 460 -14.65 -16.74 6.39
N TYR A 461 -14.61 -17.97 5.90
CA TYR A 461 -14.11 -18.30 4.57
C TYR A 461 -15.25 -18.38 3.57
N GLN A 462 -15.08 -17.72 2.43
CA GLN A 462 -16.01 -17.73 1.31
C GLN A 462 -15.30 -18.22 0.04
N LEU A 463 -15.97 -19.04 -0.75
CA LEU A 463 -15.43 -19.53 -2.03
C LEU A 463 -15.89 -18.61 -3.15
N LEU A 464 -14.94 -18.00 -3.86
CA LEU A 464 -15.20 -16.95 -4.84
C LEU A 464 -14.55 -17.27 -6.20
N TYR A 465 -15.22 -16.89 -7.28
CA TYR A 465 -14.58 -16.69 -8.58
C TYR A 465 -14.02 -15.27 -8.64
N LYS A 466 -12.70 -15.14 -8.82
CA LYS A 466 -12.02 -13.86 -9.08
C LYS A 466 -11.83 -13.67 -10.58
N GLN A 467 -12.22 -12.52 -11.10
CA GLN A 467 -11.91 -12.09 -12.46
C GLN A 467 -10.40 -11.84 -12.60
N THR A 468 -9.81 -12.37 -13.67
CA THR A 468 -8.41 -12.15 -14.04
C THR A 468 -8.27 -12.18 -15.56
N THR A 469 -7.15 -11.70 -16.07
CA THR A 469 -6.74 -11.87 -17.48
C THR A 469 -5.44 -12.66 -17.63
N ASP A 470 -4.93 -13.22 -16.52
CA ASP A 470 -3.74 -14.04 -16.51
C ASP A 470 -3.99 -15.37 -17.24
N GLU A 471 -3.14 -15.68 -18.22
CA GLU A 471 -3.19 -16.93 -18.95
C GLU A 471 -2.90 -18.13 -18.02
N ASN A 472 -2.09 -17.91 -16.98
CA ASN A 472 -1.70 -18.92 -15.99
C ASN A 472 -2.61 -18.92 -14.73
N HIS A 473 -3.82 -18.35 -14.80
CA HIS A 473 -4.77 -18.23 -13.67
C HIS A 473 -5.06 -19.53 -12.89
N LYS A 474 -4.76 -20.71 -13.44
CA LYS A 474 -4.91 -22.00 -12.74
C LYS A 474 -3.74 -22.33 -11.81
N GLU A 475 -2.63 -21.62 -11.92
CA GLU A 475 -1.49 -21.74 -11.03
C GLU A 475 -1.68 -20.82 -9.82
N SER A 476 -1.49 -21.39 -8.62
CA SER A 476 -1.83 -20.69 -7.39
C SER A 476 -0.80 -19.62 -6.97
N PHE A 477 0.39 -19.58 -7.59
CA PHE A 477 1.54 -18.77 -7.13
C PHE A 477 2.47 -18.25 -8.25
N GLY A 478 2.01 -18.16 -9.50
CA GLY A 478 2.79 -17.55 -10.59
C GLY A 478 2.77 -16.01 -10.53
N CYS A 479 3.77 -15.35 -11.11
CA CYS A 479 3.68 -13.92 -11.40
C CYS A 479 2.53 -13.71 -12.39
N SER A 480 1.49 -13.00 -11.96
CA SER A 480 0.31 -12.77 -12.77
C SER A 480 0.61 -11.73 -13.85
N ARG A 481 0.60 -12.17 -15.12
CA ARG A 481 0.78 -11.30 -16.28
C ARG A 481 -0.59 -10.88 -16.81
N GLU A 482 -1.19 -9.90 -16.14
CA GLU A 482 -2.55 -9.44 -16.44
C GLU A 482 -2.56 -8.26 -17.40
N ILE A 483 -3.57 -8.20 -18.26
CA ILE A 483 -3.90 -7.02 -19.05
C ILE A 483 -4.38 -5.92 -18.11
N ARG A 484 -3.56 -4.89 -17.95
CA ARG A 484 -3.89 -3.70 -17.17
C ARG A 484 -4.67 -2.70 -18.01
N TYR A 485 -4.23 -2.49 -19.25
CA TYR A 485 -4.81 -1.50 -20.16
C TYR A 485 -4.74 -1.96 -21.63
N ILE A 486 -5.53 -1.29 -22.48
CA ILE A 486 -5.37 -1.35 -23.94
C ILE A 486 -4.93 0.03 -24.45
N ASP A 487 -3.84 0.12 -25.19
CA ASP A 487 -3.36 1.41 -25.73
C ASP A 487 -4.40 2.00 -26.70
N ALA A 488 -4.80 3.25 -26.47
CA ALA A 488 -5.88 3.86 -27.24
C ALA A 488 -5.47 4.28 -28.67
N HIS A 489 -4.17 4.26 -28.98
CA HIS A 489 -3.62 4.59 -30.29
C HIS A 489 -3.23 3.34 -31.09
N THR A 490 -2.64 2.32 -30.47
CA THR A 490 -2.18 1.11 -31.16
C THR A 490 -3.15 -0.07 -31.01
N GLY A 491 -3.88 -0.14 -29.90
CA GLY A 491 -4.74 -1.26 -29.54
C GLY A 491 -3.99 -2.45 -28.97
N GLU A 492 -2.70 -2.29 -28.66
CA GLU A 492 -1.89 -3.32 -28.02
C GLU A 492 -2.24 -3.43 -26.53
N LYS A 493 -2.09 -4.65 -25.98
CA LYS A 493 -2.29 -4.89 -24.56
C LYS A 493 -1.06 -4.39 -23.79
N ILE A 494 -1.32 -3.69 -22.70
CA ILE A 494 -0.32 -3.31 -21.70
C ILE A 494 -0.49 -4.27 -20.53
N LEU A 495 0.54 -5.06 -20.27
CA LEU A 495 0.55 -6.17 -19.31
C LEU A 495 1.31 -5.79 -18.04
N SER A 496 0.88 -6.28 -16.88
CA SER A 496 1.70 -6.26 -15.66
C SER A 496 2.86 -7.25 -15.78
N LYS A 497 4.02 -6.86 -15.28
CA LYS A 497 5.23 -7.69 -15.25
C LYS A 497 5.32 -8.55 -13.99
#